data_AF-A0A955L3X1-F1
#
_entry.id   AF-A0A955L3X1-F1
#
_cell.length_a   1.000
_cell.length_b   1.000
_cell.length_c   1.000
_cell.angle_alpha   90.00
_cell.angle_beta   90.00
_cell.angle_gamma   90.00
#
_symmetry.space_group_name_H-M   'P 1'
#
loop_
_entity.id
_entity.type
_entity.pdbx_description
1 polymer ?
#
loop_
_entity_poly.entity_id
_entity_poly.type
_entity_poly.pdbx_seq_one_letter_code
_entity_poly.pdbx_strand_id
1 'polypeptide(L)'
;MKIFISYQYSNNCKIQLRKDLELIDRKLVEMGHETFIFWRDKKNWSDEKFEAKWVWENIKNELDKSDALLALINCEQLSEGQCMEIGYANAKGIPVFSFVESKVKPYLREAASMKVFYYDKIDELLDYKDNSFMQETKVTKLVTTICTDFTKGLRDILGDNLYGVYIYGAAVFPDTLPLGDIDFHVILKNNISEAEKKQIETFHEKLAKLYPPLGGELDGFYILLEDVNKEAPPKSQLWNHAIDESWALHREHVLAGRCIVFFGPEPDKVYKHATWPELNVALHKELDYAKKYLMVYPDFCFLNLCRLIYSFETKEVVVSKAQAASWGIENLQEWRKYLELALKSYEKQATPEDRQFILDGIQEFFEFASSRIEKASRK
;
A
#
# COMPACT_ATOMS: atom_id res chain seq x y z
N MET A 1 -0.39 9.26 -12.70
CA MET A 1 1.05 9.52 -12.45
C MET A 1 1.77 9.74 -13.76
N LYS A 2 2.89 10.44 -13.72
CA LYS A 2 3.86 10.54 -14.82
C LYS A 2 5.00 9.53 -14.62
N ILE A 3 5.17 8.61 -15.57
CA ILE A 3 6.16 7.52 -15.53
C ILE A 3 7.25 7.75 -16.57
N PHE A 4 8.50 7.86 -16.12
CA PHE A 4 9.65 7.89 -17.01
C PHE A 4 10.06 6.46 -17.39
N ILE A 5 10.08 6.14 -18.67
CA ILE A 5 10.49 4.81 -19.16
C ILE A 5 11.94 4.88 -19.61
N SER A 6 12.82 4.29 -18.81
CA SER A 6 14.25 4.11 -19.10
C SER A 6 14.46 2.84 -19.89
N TYR A 7 15.25 2.91 -20.97
CA TYR A 7 15.44 1.77 -21.87
C TYR A 7 16.83 1.71 -22.52
N GLN A 8 17.14 0.48 -22.85
CA GLN A 8 18.19 -0.06 -23.69
C GLN A 8 18.09 0.02 -25.20
N TYR A 9 19.04 0.62 -25.94
CA TYR A 9 19.37 0.05 -27.25
C TYR A 9 20.24 -1.21 -27.06
N SER A 10 19.61 -2.37 -26.88
CA SER A 10 20.33 -3.66 -26.88
C SER A 10 20.57 -4.16 -28.31
N ASN A 11 21.38 -5.21 -28.48
CA ASN A 11 21.67 -5.85 -29.77
C ASN A 11 20.43 -6.44 -30.50
N ASN A 12 19.23 -6.30 -29.94
CA ASN A 12 17.98 -6.62 -30.60
C ASN A 12 17.55 -5.52 -31.57
N CYS A 13 16.78 -5.91 -32.59
CA CYS A 13 16.28 -5.03 -33.64
C CYS A 13 15.55 -3.80 -33.03
N LYS A 14 15.99 -2.57 -33.35
CA LYS A 14 15.33 -1.31 -32.94
C LYS A 14 13.81 -1.31 -33.17
N ILE A 15 13.36 -2.04 -34.19
CA ILE A 15 11.95 -2.25 -34.50
C ILE A 15 11.24 -2.99 -33.36
N GLN A 16 11.86 -4.03 -32.79
CA GLN A 16 11.27 -4.77 -31.68
C GLN A 16 11.23 -3.92 -30.41
N LEU A 17 12.33 -3.25 -30.07
CA LEU A 17 12.37 -2.33 -28.92
C LEU A 17 11.28 -1.27 -29.02
N ARG A 18 11.07 -0.68 -30.21
CA ARG A 18 10.00 0.28 -30.41
C ARG A 18 8.61 -0.34 -30.16
N LYS A 19 8.34 -1.54 -30.69
CA LYS A 19 7.07 -2.25 -30.44
C LYS A 19 6.85 -2.52 -28.95
N ASP A 20 7.92 -2.92 -28.25
CA ASP A 20 7.87 -3.19 -26.81
C ASP A 20 7.54 -1.89 -26.04
N LEU A 21 8.21 -0.79 -26.37
CA LEU A 21 7.95 0.52 -25.77
C LEU A 21 6.54 1.05 -26.08
N GLU A 22 6.05 0.90 -27.31
CA GLU A 22 4.68 1.27 -27.70
C GLU A 22 3.62 0.44 -26.97
N LEU A 23 3.90 -0.86 -26.72
CA LEU A 23 3.01 -1.73 -25.95
C LEU A 23 2.95 -1.32 -24.48
N ILE A 24 4.11 -1.10 -23.85
CA ILE A 24 4.21 -0.64 -22.45
C ILE A 24 3.48 0.70 -22.31
N ASP A 25 3.75 1.63 -23.22
CA ASP A 25 3.10 2.95 -23.25
C ASP A 25 1.58 2.82 -23.26
N ARG A 26 1.03 2.11 -24.25
CA ARG A 26 -0.40 1.91 -24.40
C ARG A 26 -1.03 1.34 -23.14
N LYS A 27 -0.44 0.27 -22.57
CA LYS A 27 -0.99 -0.36 -21.36
C LYS A 27 -0.95 0.58 -20.15
N LEU A 28 0.13 1.34 -19.96
CA LEU A 28 0.21 2.34 -18.89
C LEU A 28 -0.80 3.49 -19.09
N VAL A 29 -1.02 3.93 -20.33
CA VAL A 29 -2.04 4.95 -20.65
C VAL A 29 -3.45 4.42 -20.42
N GLU A 30 -3.75 3.18 -20.81
CA GLU A 30 -5.02 2.50 -20.52
C GLU A 30 -5.30 2.40 -19.01
N MET A 31 -4.25 2.31 -18.19
CA MET A 31 -4.31 2.34 -16.73
C MET A 31 -4.41 3.76 -16.13
N GLY A 32 -4.44 4.82 -16.95
CA GLY A 32 -4.59 6.21 -16.51
C GLY A 32 -3.28 6.95 -16.19
N HIS A 33 -2.14 6.47 -16.71
CA HIS A 33 -0.85 7.14 -16.55
C HIS A 33 -0.48 8.04 -17.73
N GLU A 34 0.33 9.05 -17.44
CA GLU A 34 1.16 9.74 -18.42
C GLU A 34 2.51 9.02 -18.47
N THR A 35 3.05 8.80 -19.66
CA THR A 35 4.37 8.20 -19.85
C THR A 35 5.31 9.22 -20.49
N PHE A 36 6.60 9.09 -20.21
CA PHE A 36 7.66 9.77 -20.95
C PHE A 36 8.66 8.73 -21.46
N ILE A 37 8.88 8.71 -22.77
CA ILE A 37 9.87 7.88 -23.46
C ILE A 37 10.74 8.82 -24.27
N PHE A 38 12.02 8.95 -23.90
CA PHE A 38 12.92 9.93 -24.54
C PHE A 38 12.96 9.80 -26.07
N TRP A 39 12.97 8.56 -26.60
CA TRP A 39 12.93 8.32 -28.05
C TRP A 39 11.67 8.89 -28.71
N ARG A 40 10.50 8.67 -28.09
CA ARG A 40 9.20 9.12 -28.58
C ARG A 40 9.09 10.63 -28.48
N ASP A 41 9.30 11.16 -27.28
CA ASP A 41 8.87 12.51 -26.93
C ASP A 41 9.89 13.60 -27.32
N LYS A 42 11.18 13.25 -27.41
CA LYS A 42 12.24 14.19 -27.78
C LYS A 42 12.78 13.97 -29.17
N LYS A 43 12.68 12.74 -29.70
CA LYS A 43 13.21 12.40 -31.03
C LYS A 43 12.15 11.98 -32.04
N ASN A 44 10.88 11.84 -31.65
CA ASN A 44 9.82 11.33 -32.54
C ASN A 44 10.21 10.01 -33.23
N TRP A 45 10.81 9.09 -32.46
CA TRP A 45 11.36 7.81 -32.93
C TRP A 45 12.49 7.92 -33.97
N SER A 46 13.12 9.09 -34.12
CA SER A 46 14.25 9.29 -35.02
C SER A 46 15.57 8.81 -34.40
N ASP A 47 16.51 8.47 -35.27
CA ASP A 47 17.89 8.12 -34.91
C ASP A 47 18.82 9.34 -34.86
N GLU A 48 18.25 10.55 -34.83
CA GLU A 48 19.02 11.79 -34.76
C GLU A 48 19.88 11.83 -33.49
N LYS A 49 21.14 12.22 -33.66
CA LYS A 49 22.10 12.34 -32.57
C LYS A 49 22.04 13.76 -32.01
N PHE A 50 21.89 13.83 -30.69
CA PHE A 50 21.92 15.08 -29.94
C PHE A 50 23.17 15.11 -29.06
N GLU A 51 23.62 16.30 -28.69
CA GLU A 51 24.73 16.47 -27.75
C GLU A 51 24.42 15.79 -26.40
N ALA A 52 25.37 15.02 -25.86
CA ALA A 52 25.17 14.26 -24.63
C ALA A 52 24.73 15.14 -23.45
N LYS A 53 25.26 16.36 -23.35
CA LYS A 53 24.87 17.33 -22.33
C LYS A 53 23.40 17.72 -22.45
N TRP A 54 22.95 18.04 -23.67
CA TRP A 54 21.56 18.40 -23.94
C TRP A 54 20.60 17.23 -23.65
N VAL A 55 20.98 16.01 -24.03
CA VAL A 55 20.23 14.79 -23.73
C VAL A 55 20.03 14.64 -22.23
N TRP A 56 21.12 14.77 -21.48
CA TRP A 56 21.11 14.62 -20.03
C TRP A 56 20.29 15.70 -19.32
N GLU A 57 20.38 16.96 -19.75
CA GLU A 57 19.56 18.06 -19.20
C GLU A 57 18.06 17.81 -19.40
N ASN A 58 17.66 17.31 -20.58
CA ASN A 58 16.26 16.96 -20.84
C ASN A 58 15.80 15.78 -20.00
N ILE A 59 16.64 14.74 -19.85
CA ILE A 59 16.34 13.57 -19.02
C ILE A 59 16.10 13.99 -17.56
N LYS A 60 17.00 14.78 -16.96
CA LYS A 60 16.83 15.28 -15.59
C LYS A 60 15.54 16.07 -15.41
N ASN A 61 15.28 17.00 -16.32
CA ASN A 61 14.10 17.87 -16.24
C ASN A 61 12.79 17.07 -16.31
N GLU A 62 12.76 15.96 -17.04
CA GLU A 62 11.58 15.09 -17.08
C GLU A 62 11.52 14.12 -15.91
N LEU A 63 12.67 13.60 -15.43
CA LEU A 63 12.73 12.80 -14.20
C LEU A 63 12.25 13.60 -12.99
N ASP A 64 12.66 14.86 -12.83
CA ASP A 64 12.22 15.73 -11.73
C ASP A 64 10.69 15.97 -11.71
N LYS A 65 10.00 15.75 -12.83
CA LYS A 65 8.53 15.84 -12.96
C LYS A 65 7.83 14.48 -12.90
N SER A 66 8.59 13.39 -12.84
CA SER A 66 8.06 12.03 -12.89
C SER A 66 7.81 11.51 -11.48
N ASP A 67 6.71 10.78 -11.32
CA ASP A 67 6.35 10.13 -10.07
C ASP A 67 7.07 8.79 -9.90
N ALA A 68 7.54 8.18 -10.98
CA ALA A 68 8.26 6.92 -11.00
C ALA A 68 9.16 6.77 -12.23
N LEU A 69 10.18 5.92 -12.12
CA LEU A 69 11.00 5.43 -13.22
C LEU A 69 10.74 3.94 -13.44
N LEU A 70 10.40 3.57 -14.68
CA LEU A 70 10.33 2.19 -15.13
C LEU A 70 11.57 1.87 -15.97
N ALA A 71 12.44 0.99 -15.47
CA ALA A 71 13.64 0.54 -16.17
C ALA A 71 13.37 -0.77 -16.92
N LEU A 72 13.34 -0.73 -18.25
CA LEU A 72 13.27 -1.92 -19.08
C LEU A 72 14.67 -2.51 -19.29
N ILE A 73 14.90 -3.72 -18.77
CA ILE A 73 16.20 -4.40 -18.72
C ILE A 73 16.12 -5.73 -19.47
N ASN A 74 16.64 -5.75 -20.70
CA ASN A 74 16.65 -6.91 -21.59
C ASN A 74 18.07 -7.39 -21.94
N CYS A 75 19.02 -7.13 -21.05
CA CYS A 75 20.46 -7.17 -21.33
C CYS A 75 21.33 -7.42 -20.08
N GLU A 76 22.43 -8.14 -20.28
CA GLU A 76 23.53 -8.42 -19.32
C GLU A 76 23.97 -7.18 -18.52
N GLN A 77 24.34 -6.18 -19.30
CA GLN A 77 24.96 -4.95 -18.83
C GLN A 77 24.06 -3.77 -19.18
N LEU A 78 23.81 -2.93 -18.18
CA LEU A 78 23.13 -1.65 -18.36
C LEU A 78 24.07 -0.66 -19.03
N SER A 79 23.50 0.16 -19.90
CA SER A 79 24.17 1.26 -20.56
C SER A 79 24.47 2.36 -19.56
N GLU A 80 25.49 3.17 -19.83
CA GLU A 80 25.84 4.33 -19.01
C GLU A 80 24.62 5.24 -18.80
N GLY A 81 23.79 5.42 -19.84
CA GLY A 81 22.55 6.19 -19.77
C GLY A 81 21.55 5.63 -18.76
N GLN A 82 21.23 4.33 -18.84
CA GLN A 82 20.31 3.70 -17.87
C GLN A 82 20.87 3.76 -16.44
N CYS A 83 22.17 3.51 -16.26
CA CYS A 83 22.81 3.63 -14.94
C CYS A 83 22.69 5.05 -14.36
N MET A 84 22.91 6.07 -15.19
CA MET A 84 22.76 7.47 -14.77
C MET A 84 21.31 7.83 -14.43
N GLU A 85 20.36 7.39 -15.23
CA GLU A 85 18.92 7.60 -15.01
C GLU A 85 18.45 6.95 -13.70
N ILE A 86 18.76 5.66 -13.49
CA ILE A 86 18.43 4.91 -12.28
C ILE A 86 19.11 5.53 -11.06
N GLY A 87 20.40 5.87 -11.16
CA GLY A 87 21.15 6.50 -10.07
C GLY A 87 20.58 7.87 -9.68
N TYR A 88 20.18 8.68 -10.67
CA TYR A 88 19.55 9.98 -10.42
C TYR A 88 18.17 9.86 -9.79
N ALA A 89 17.34 8.93 -10.28
CA ALA A 89 16.02 8.66 -9.71
C ALA A 89 16.15 8.27 -8.23
N ASN A 90 17.04 7.33 -7.89
CA ASN A 90 17.31 6.94 -6.51
C ASN A 90 17.79 8.12 -5.65
N ALA A 91 18.71 8.94 -6.15
CA ALA A 91 19.20 10.12 -5.43
C ALA A 91 18.11 11.17 -5.14
N LYS A 92 17.06 11.21 -5.97
CA LYS A 92 15.90 12.10 -5.81
C LYS A 92 14.75 11.46 -5.01
N GLY A 93 14.88 10.19 -4.62
CA GLY A 93 13.79 9.43 -4.00
C GLY A 93 12.64 9.17 -4.97
N ILE A 94 12.90 9.13 -6.27
CA ILE A 94 11.94 8.71 -7.29
C ILE A 94 11.96 7.18 -7.32
N PRO A 95 10.82 6.50 -7.07
CA PRO A 95 10.73 5.05 -7.13
C PRO A 95 11.21 4.46 -8.46
N VAL A 96 12.09 3.46 -8.39
CA VAL A 96 12.61 2.73 -9.55
C VAL A 96 12.01 1.33 -9.61
N PHE A 97 11.28 1.04 -10.68
CA PHE A 97 10.72 -0.28 -10.98
C PHE A 97 11.49 -0.90 -12.14
N SER A 98 12.17 -2.02 -11.87
CA SER A 98 12.92 -2.73 -12.90
C SER A 98 12.09 -3.85 -13.50
N PHE A 99 11.94 -3.85 -14.82
CA PHE A 99 11.31 -4.91 -15.58
C PHE A 99 12.37 -5.65 -16.36
N VAL A 100 12.62 -6.89 -15.94
CA VAL A 100 13.77 -7.65 -16.39
C VAL A 100 13.33 -8.89 -17.15
N GLU A 101 13.85 -9.05 -18.36
CA GLU A 101 13.59 -10.25 -19.15
C GLU A 101 14.16 -11.48 -18.40
N SER A 102 13.36 -12.53 -18.21
CA SER A 102 13.67 -13.67 -17.32
C SER A 102 15.01 -14.34 -17.65
N LYS A 103 15.38 -14.36 -18.93
CA LYS A 103 16.62 -14.98 -19.43
C LYS A 103 17.89 -14.17 -19.15
N VAL A 104 17.75 -12.94 -18.69
CA VAL A 104 18.85 -12.01 -18.43
C VAL A 104 19.30 -12.14 -16.97
N LYS A 105 20.55 -11.84 -16.65
CA LYS A 105 21.06 -11.75 -15.26
C LYS A 105 21.90 -10.46 -15.08
N PRO A 106 21.25 -9.28 -14.94
CA PRO A 106 21.91 -8.01 -14.73
C PRO A 106 22.55 -7.94 -13.35
N TYR A 107 23.71 -7.28 -13.29
CA TYR A 107 24.50 -7.09 -12.08
C TYR A 107 23.87 -6.14 -11.05
N LEU A 108 22.95 -5.25 -11.47
CA LEU A 108 22.46 -4.12 -10.66
C LEU A 108 21.09 -4.35 -9.97
N ARG A 109 20.54 -5.58 -10.04
CA ARG A 109 19.10 -5.86 -9.90
C ARG A 109 18.44 -5.33 -8.61
N GLU A 110 18.97 -5.66 -7.45
CA GLU A 110 18.20 -5.59 -6.19
C GLU A 110 18.51 -4.34 -5.36
N ALA A 111 19.72 -3.80 -5.43
CA ALA A 111 20.13 -2.68 -4.58
C ALA A 111 19.66 -1.30 -5.08
N ALA A 112 19.31 -1.19 -6.36
CA ALA A 112 18.96 0.08 -7.02
C ALA A 112 17.50 0.17 -7.49
N SER A 113 16.72 -0.90 -7.30
CA SER A 113 15.31 -0.95 -7.68
C SER A 113 14.50 -1.08 -6.41
N MET A 114 13.41 -0.32 -6.31
CA MET A 114 12.40 -0.55 -5.28
C MET A 114 11.76 -1.92 -5.46
N LYS A 115 11.54 -2.32 -6.73
CA LYS A 115 10.99 -3.63 -7.08
C LYS A 115 11.50 -4.12 -8.43
N VAL A 116 11.60 -5.44 -8.56
CA VAL A 116 12.05 -6.13 -9.78
C VAL A 116 10.96 -7.09 -10.25
N PHE A 117 10.48 -6.89 -11.47
CA PHE A 117 9.52 -7.75 -12.15
C PHE A 117 10.23 -8.56 -13.23
N TYR A 118 9.92 -9.84 -13.33
CA TYR A 118 10.48 -10.73 -14.34
C TYR A 118 9.43 -11.03 -15.40
N TYR A 119 9.84 -11.07 -16.67
CA TYR A 119 8.93 -11.41 -17.77
C TYR A 119 9.57 -12.32 -18.80
N ASP A 120 8.79 -13.29 -19.29
CA ASP A 120 9.15 -14.12 -20.44
C ASP A 120 8.70 -13.46 -21.74
N LYS A 121 7.53 -12.80 -21.72
CA LYS A 121 7.05 -11.96 -22.81
C LYS A 121 6.55 -10.61 -22.32
N ILE A 122 6.74 -9.59 -23.15
CA ILE A 122 6.47 -8.19 -22.78
C ILE A 122 4.96 -7.88 -22.66
N ASP A 123 4.09 -8.68 -23.28
CA ASP A 123 2.64 -8.61 -23.12
C ASP A 123 2.19 -9.09 -21.74
N GLU A 124 2.89 -10.05 -21.14
CA GLU A 124 2.61 -10.57 -19.79
C GLU A 124 2.98 -9.57 -18.68
N LEU A 125 3.90 -8.65 -18.97
CA LEU A 125 4.49 -7.65 -18.06
C LEU A 125 3.45 -6.88 -17.23
N LEU A 126 2.32 -6.57 -17.86
CA LEU A 126 1.26 -5.71 -17.35
C LEU A 126 -0.09 -6.46 -17.29
N ASP A 127 -0.09 -7.77 -17.60
CA ASP A 127 -1.20 -8.70 -17.34
C ASP A 127 -1.03 -9.40 -15.99
N TYR A 128 0.01 -9.04 -15.22
CA TYR A 128 0.11 -9.39 -13.81
C TYR A 128 -1.18 -8.96 -13.12
N LYS A 129 -2.06 -9.94 -12.86
CA LYS A 129 -3.37 -9.84 -12.19
C LYS A 129 -3.31 -9.27 -10.78
N ASP A 130 -2.15 -8.82 -10.36
CA ASP A 130 -1.95 -8.11 -9.13
C ASP A 130 -1.44 -6.72 -9.49
N ASN A 131 -2.27 -5.72 -9.21
CA ASN A 131 -1.96 -4.27 -9.27
C ASN A 131 -0.81 -3.88 -8.32
N SER A 132 0.15 -4.77 -8.05
CA SER A 132 1.28 -4.59 -7.15
C SER A 132 2.34 -3.62 -7.70
N PHE A 133 2.36 -3.38 -9.01
CA PHE A 133 3.07 -2.25 -9.64
C PHE A 133 2.51 -0.89 -9.17
N MET A 134 1.22 -0.87 -8.82
CA MET A 134 0.43 0.33 -8.53
C MET A 134 0.14 0.54 -7.05
N GLN A 135 0.24 -0.51 -6.24
CA GLN A 135 0.01 -0.43 -4.79
C GLN A 135 1.03 0.48 -4.09
N GLU A 136 2.28 0.53 -4.59
CA GLU A 136 3.35 1.34 -3.98
C GLU A 136 3.31 2.83 -4.36
N THR A 137 2.47 3.25 -5.31
CA THR A 137 2.39 4.66 -5.75
C THR A 137 1.21 5.44 -5.19
N LYS A 138 0.42 4.82 -4.30
CA LYS A 138 -0.65 5.51 -3.56
C LYS A 138 -0.31 5.90 -2.13
N VAL A 139 0.84 5.44 -1.62
CA VAL A 139 1.44 6.08 -0.47
C VAL A 139 1.94 7.44 -0.94
N THR A 140 1.16 8.47 -0.66
CA THR A 140 1.53 9.84 -1.05
C THR A 140 2.96 10.13 -0.58
N LYS A 141 3.71 10.95 -1.32
CA LYS A 141 5.07 11.38 -0.92
C LYS A 141 5.13 11.82 0.54
N LEU A 142 4.04 12.40 1.06
CA LEU A 142 3.89 12.75 2.45
C LEU A 142 3.90 11.53 3.38
N VAL A 143 3.08 10.50 3.12
CA VAL A 143 3.07 9.27 3.94
C VAL A 143 4.43 8.57 3.90
N THR A 144 5.07 8.46 2.73
CA THR A 144 6.43 7.90 2.63
C THR A 144 7.43 8.71 3.46
N THR A 145 7.30 10.04 3.46
CA THR A 145 8.17 10.92 4.27
C THR A 145 7.93 10.70 5.76
N ILE A 146 6.66 10.69 6.20
CA ILE A 146 6.28 10.44 7.60
C ILE A 146 6.82 9.08 8.06
N CYS A 147 6.57 8.01 7.31
CA CYS A 147 6.99 6.66 7.68
C CYS A 147 8.52 6.49 7.66
N THR A 148 9.22 7.18 6.76
CA THR A 148 10.69 7.23 6.72
C THR A 148 11.24 7.89 7.99
N ASP A 149 10.72 9.06 8.35
CA ASP A 149 11.12 9.79 9.54
C ASP A 149 10.76 9.03 10.82
N PHE A 150 9.56 8.45 10.87
CA PHE A 150 9.10 7.57 11.93
C PHE A 150 10.08 6.42 12.14
N THR A 151 10.41 5.69 11.07
CA THR A 151 11.36 4.57 11.12
C THR A 151 12.74 5.01 11.58
N LYS A 152 13.24 6.14 11.08
CA LYS A 152 14.54 6.69 11.49
C LYS A 152 14.56 7.05 12.98
N GLY A 153 13.55 7.78 13.47
CA GLY A 153 13.49 8.14 14.88
C GLY A 153 13.34 6.94 15.81
N LEU A 154 12.59 5.90 15.38
CA LEU A 154 12.54 4.65 16.13
C LEU A 154 13.89 3.94 16.17
N ARG A 155 14.66 3.94 15.08
CA ARG A 155 16.03 3.38 15.08
C ARG A 155 16.96 4.14 16.03
N ASP A 156 16.83 5.46 16.08
CA ASP A 156 17.64 6.30 16.97
C ASP A 156 17.31 6.04 18.45
N ILE A 157 16.04 5.76 18.78
CA ILE A 157 15.57 5.50 20.14
C ILE A 157 15.84 4.05 20.59
N LEU A 158 15.48 3.08 19.75
CA LEU A 158 15.41 1.66 20.11
C LEU A 158 16.65 0.86 19.70
N GLY A 159 17.48 1.39 18.79
CA GLY A 159 18.69 0.73 18.31
C GLY A 159 18.45 -0.72 17.89
N ASP A 160 19.23 -1.64 18.49
CA ASP A 160 19.15 -3.07 18.19
C ASP A 160 17.84 -3.73 18.65
N ASN A 161 17.04 -3.09 19.51
CA ASN A 161 15.76 -3.63 19.96
C ASN A 161 14.69 -3.55 18.86
N LEU A 162 14.80 -2.61 17.92
CA LEU A 162 13.91 -2.53 16.77
C LEU A 162 14.16 -3.72 15.84
N TYR A 163 13.13 -4.53 15.60
CA TYR A 163 13.21 -5.69 14.72
C TYR A 163 12.58 -5.44 13.35
N GLY A 164 11.46 -4.72 13.30
CA GLY A 164 10.82 -4.35 12.04
C GLY A 164 9.79 -3.24 12.17
N VAL A 165 9.53 -2.55 11.07
CA VAL A 165 8.53 -1.49 10.93
C VAL A 165 7.75 -1.74 9.64
N TYR A 166 6.46 -2.01 9.79
CA TYR A 166 5.56 -2.43 8.74
C TYR A 166 4.37 -1.47 8.69
N ILE A 167 4.10 -0.90 7.52
CA ILE A 167 2.90 -0.08 7.29
C ILE A 167 1.88 -0.94 6.57
N TYR A 168 0.64 -0.94 7.04
CA TYR A 168 -0.45 -1.73 6.46
C TYR A 168 -1.73 -0.89 6.34
N GLY A 169 -2.87 -1.56 6.21
CA GLY A 169 -4.18 -0.92 6.27
C GLY A 169 -4.47 -0.06 5.05
N ALA A 170 -5.26 1.00 5.21
CA ALA A 170 -5.81 1.75 4.06
C ALA A 170 -4.73 2.31 3.13
N ALA A 171 -3.55 2.64 3.66
CA ALA A 171 -2.42 3.21 2.91
C ALA A 171 -1.88 2.31 1.79
N VAL A 172 -2.11 1.00 1.87
CA VAL A 172 -1.53 -0.01 0.95
C VAL A 172 -2.57 -0.76 0.13
N PHE A 173 -3.86 -0.44 0.31
CA PHE A 173 -4.92 -0.91 -0.59
C PHE A 173 -5.02 0.01 -1.82
N PRO A 174 -5.44 -0.50 -2.99
CA PRO A 174 -5.48 0.26 -4.24
C PRO A 174 -6.62 1.30 -4.31
N ASP A 175 -7.36 1.51 -3.23
CA ASP A 175 -8.59 2.32 -3.21
C ASP A 175 -8.31 3.82 -3.31
N THR A 176 -9.29 4.58 -3.80
CA THR A 176 -9.18 6.04 -3.96
C THR A 176 -9.65 6.83 -2.74
N LEU A 177 -10.07 6.15 -1.68
CA LEU A 177 -10.54 6.82 -0.47
C LEU A 177 -9.39 7.59 0.20
N PRO A 178 -9.63 8.83 0.68
CA PRO A 178 -8.66 9.55 1.47
C PRO A 178 -8.22 8.76 2.71
N LEU A 179 -6.94 8.84 3.04
CA LEU A 179 -6.42 8.27 4.29
C LEU A 179 -6.86 9.13 5.49
N GLY A 180 -7.36 8.46 6.52
CA GLY A 180 -7.62 9.05 7.83
C GLY A 180 -6.39 8.97 8.73
N ASP A 181 -5.73 7.83 8.70
CA ASP A 181 -4.64 7.37 9.56
C ASP A 181 -3.57 6.61 8.74
N ILE A 182 -2.50 6.22 9.43
CA ILE A 182 -1.45 5.35 8.93
C ILE A 182 -1.31 4.19 9.91
N ASP A 183 -1.81 3.02 9.49
CA ASP A 183 -1.73 1.79 10.25
C ASP A 183 -0.31 1.21 10.28
N PHE A 184 0.20 0.84 11.45
CA PHE A 184 1.55 0.27 11.57
C PHE A 184 1.70 -0.88 12.58
N HIS A 185 2.66 -1.77 12.30
CA HIS A 185 3.24 -2.68 13.27
C HIS A 185 4.72 -2.36 13.47
N VAL A 186 5.11 -2.10 14.71
CA VAL A 186 6.52 -2.07 15.12
C VAL A 186 6.82 -3.35 15.87
N ILE A 187 7.75 -4.16 15.36
CA ILE A 187 8.17 -5.40 15.99
C ILE A 187 9.45 -5.16 16.79
N LEU A 188 9.46 -5.63 18.03
CA LEU A 188 10.52 -5.41 19.02
C LEU A 188 11.13 -6.75 19.45
N LYS A 189 12.44 -6.82 19.66
CA LYS A 189 13.09 -8.05 20.14
C LYS A 189 12.81 -8.30 21.62
N ASN A 190 12.73 -7.24 22.42
CA ASN A 190 12.58 -7.26 23.88
C ASN A 190 11.64 -6.14 24.35
N ASN A 191 11.18 -6.25 25.61
CA ASN A 191 10.41 -5.20 26.28
C ASN A 191 11.12 -3.85 26.24
N ILE A 192 10.36 -2.78 26.04
CA ILE A 192 10.85 -1.40 26.13
C ILE A 192 10.79 -0.92 27.58
N SER A 193 11.81 -0.17 27.99
CA SER A 193 11.87 0.50 29.28
C SER A 193 10.92 1.70 29.33
N GLU A 194 10.55 2.15 30.54
CA GLU A 194 9.74 3.36 30.73
C GLU A 194 10.42 4.63 30.16
N ALA A 195 11.76 4.65 30.13
CA ALA A 195 12.50 5.75 29.52
C ALA A 195 12.33 5.76 27.98
N GLU A 196 12.43 4.60 27.33
CA GLU A 196 12.20 4.47 25.88
C GLU A 196 10.75 4.77 25.52
N LYS A 197 9.77 4.30 26.32
CA LYS A 197 8.35 4.65 26.12
C LYS A 197 8.15 6.16 26.06
N LYS A 198 8.68 6.89 27.05
CA LYS A 198 8.58 8.35 27.10
C LYS A 198 9.26 9.03 25.90
N GLN A 199 10.39 8.50 25.43
CA GLN A 199 11.08 9.00 24.23
C GLN A 199 10.23 8.78 22.97
N ILE A 200 9.61 7.60 22.84
CA ILE A 200 8.72 7.27 21.72
C ILE A 200 7.47 8.17 21.74
N GLU A 201 6.82 8.36 22.90
CA GLU A 201 5.67 9.27 23.03
C GLU A 201 6.02 10.71 22.62
N THR A 202 7.15 11.23 23.13
CA THR A 202 7.66 12.56 22.74
C THR A 202 7.94 12.63 21.24
N PHE A 203 8.41 11.54 20.65
CA PHE A 203 8.68 11.44 19.23
C PHE A 203 7.40 11.42 18.38
N HIS A 204 6.36 10.69 18.80
CA HIS A 204 5.03 10.74 18.19
C HIS A 204 4.45 12.16 18.21
N GLU A 205 4.53 12.86 19.35
CA GLU A 205 4.09 14.27 19.43
C GLU A 205 4.86 15.19 18.46
N LYS A 206 6.14 14.90 18.22
CA LYS A 206 6.95 15.65 17.26
C LYS A 206 6.49 15.39 15.83
N LEU A 207 6.20 14.13 15.46
CA LEU A 207 5.67 13.79 14.14
C LEU A 207 4.31 14.44 13.91
N ALA A 208 3.44 14.46 14.91
CA ALA A 208 2.15 15.15 14.86
C ALA A 208 2.28 16.65 14.56
N LYS A 209 3.30 17.31 15.13
CA LYS A 209 3.60 18.73 14.89
C LYS A 209 4.25 18.98 13.52
N LEU A 210 5.09 18.06 13.04
CA LEU A 210 5.81 18.21 11.78
C LEU A 210 4.93 17.94 10.56
N TYR A 211 4.00 16.98 10.67
CA TYR A 211 3.25 16.46 9.54
C TYR A 211 1.73 16.47 9.75
N PRO A 212 1.10 17.60 10.11
CA PRO A 212 -0.34 17.61 10.37
C PRO A 212 -1.17 17.37 9.08
N PRO A 213 -2.30 16.66 9.18
CA PRO A 213 -2.77 15.92 10.36
C PRO A 213 -2.12 14.54 10.51
N LEU A 214 -1.70 13.91 9.40
CA LEU A 214 -1.36 12.48 9.32
C LEU A 214 -0.23 12.03 10.26
N GLY A 215 0.74 12.87 10.57
CA GLY A 215 1.79 12.54 11.54
C GLY A 215 1.29 12.36 12.97
N GLY A 216 0.07 12.84 13.27
CA GLY A 216 -0.63 12.60 14.53
C GLY A 216 -1.65 11.47 14.47
N GLU A 217 -1.88 10.91 13.28
CA GLU A 217 -2.82 9.81 13.02
C GLU A 217 -2.03 8.52 12.70
N LEU A 218 -0.91 8.30 13.39
CA LEU A 218 -0.20 7.02 13.38
C LEU A 218 -0.94 6.07 14.32
N ASP A 219 -1.70 5.14 13.77
CA ASP A 219 -2.46 4.14 14.53
C ASP A 219 -1.77 2.78 14.40
N GLY A 220 -1.58 2.05 15.49
CA GLY A 220 -0.83 0.81 15.39
C GLY A 220 -0.36 0.24 16.72
N PHE A 221 0.61 -0.68 16.64
CA PHE A 221 1.03 -1.45 17.80
C PHE A 221 2.54 -1.68 17.85
N TYR A 222 3.10 -1.63 19.06
CA TYR A 222 4.48 -2.02 19.36
C TYR A 222 4.46 -3.44 19.96
N ILE A 223 4.87 -4.43 19.19
CA ILE A 223 4.62 -5.85 19.47
C ILE A 223 5.96 -6.56 19.71
N LEU A 224 6.03 -7.42 20.72
CA LEU A 224 7.20 -8.27 20.92
C LEU A 224 7.25 -9.37 19.85
N LEU A 225 8.43 -9.65 19.33
CA LEU A 225 8.67 -10.71 18.36
C LEU A 225 8.20 -12.08 18.88
N GLU A 226 8.35 -12.33 20.18
CA GLU A 226 7.86 -13.57 20.81
C GLU A 226 6.33 -13.67 20.86
N ASP A 227 5.61 -12.54 20.78
CA ASP A 227 4.15 -12.48 20.81
C ASP A 227 3.51 -12.60 19.42
N VAL A 228 4.26 -12.29 18.35
CA VAL A 228 3.75 -12.30 16.96
C VAL A 228 3.09 -13.63 16.59
N ASN A 229 3.60 -14.74 17.12
CA ASN A 229 3.17 -16.10 16.77
C ASN A 229 2.31 -16.78 17.84
N LYS A 230 1.86 -16.04 18.87
CA LYS A 230 0.93 -16.56 19.87
C LYS A 230 -0.51 -16.51 19.34
N GLU A 231 -1.36 -17.43 19.81
CA GLU A 231 -2.78 -17.45 19.46
C GLU A 231 -3.53 -16.23 20.02
N ALA A 232 -3.15 -15.78 21.21
CA ALA A 232 -3.73 -14.60 21.83
C ALA A 232 -3.25 -13.33 21.10
N PRO A 233 -4.13 -12.35 20.85
CA PRO A 233 -3.71 -11.12 20.21
C PRO A 233 -2.67 -10.36 21.05
N PRO A 234 -1.66 -9.74 20.41
CA PRO A 234 -0.55 -9.12 21.12
C PRO A 234 -0.98 -7.85 21.85
N LYS A 235 -0.33 -7.61 22.99
CA LYS A 235 -0.43 -6.36 23.74
C LYS A 235 0.62 -5.37 23.24
N SER A 236 0.23 -4.12 23.07
CA SER A 236 1.19 -3.05 22.78
C SER A 236 2.13 -2.85 23.96
N GLN A 237 3.41 -2.74 23.66
CA GLN A 237 4.46 -2.38 24.60
C GLN A 237 4.40 -0.90 24.96
N LEU A 238 3.88 -0.04 24.08
CA LEU A 238 3.85 1.41 24.28
C LEU A 238 2.64 1.85 25.09
N TRP A 239 1.43 1.46 24.68
CA TRP A 239 0.19 1.92 25.29
C TRP A 239 -0.42 0.88 26.21
N ASN A 240 -0.59 1.26 27.48
CA ASN A 240 -1.17 0.38 28.49
C ASN A 240 -2.57 -0.09 28.10
N HIS A 241 -2.79 -1.41 28.19
CA HIS A 241 -4.05 -2.09 27.83
C HIS A 241 -4.44 -2.09 26.35
N ALA A 242 -3.63 -1.51 25.45
CA ALA A 242 -3.86 -1.63 24.03
C ALA A 242 -3.56 -3.07 23.58
N ILE A 243 -4.57 -3.71 22.99
CA ILE A 243 -4.50 -5.07 22.42
C ILE A 243 -4.98 -4.93 20.99
N ASP A 244 -4.24 -5.54 20.05
CA ASP A 244 -4.71 -5.62 18.67
C ASP A 244 -5.76 -6.72 18.55
N GLU A 245 -7.03 -6.44 18.88
CA GLU A 245 -8.11 -7.44 18.79
C GLU A 245 -8.36 -7.92 17.35
N SER A 246 -7.82 -7.22 16.35
CA SER A 246 -7.93 -7.52 14.92
C SER A 246 -6.65 -8.13 14.34
N TRP A 247 -5.71 -8.55 15.19
CA TRP A 247 -4.41 -9.11 14.83
C TRP A 247 -4.45 -10.19 13.73
N ALA A 248 -5.39 -11.13 13.81
CA ALA A 248 -5.51 -12.19 12.81
C ALA A 248 -5.83 -11.62 11.41
N LEU A 249 -6.65 -10.58 11.33
CA LEU A 249 -7.00 -9.89 10.09
C LEU A 249 -5.80 -9.08 9.57
N HIS A 250 -5.14 -8.31 10.44
CA HIS A 250 -3.98 -7.52 10.07
C HIS A 250 -2.83 -8.39 9.56
N ARG A 251 -2.58 -9.56 10.18
CA ARG A 251 -1.60 -10.54 9.69
C ARG A 251 -1.89 -11.02 8.28
N GLU A 252 -3.14 -11.39 7.98
CA GLU A 252 -3.48 -11.85 6.63
C GLU A 252 -3.35 -10.74 5.59
N HIS A 253 -3.69 -9.50 5.94
CA HIS A 253 -3.48 -8.35 5.05
C HIS A 253 -1.98 -8.20 4.75
N VAL A 254 -1.15 -8.20 5.79
CA VAL A 254 0.30 -8.07 5.67
C VAL A 254 0.90 -9.21 4.84
N LEU A 255 0.54 -10.46 5.13
CA LEU A 255 1.04 -11.65 4.41
C LEU A 255 0.56 -11.72 2.96
N ALA A 256 -0.58 -11.11 2.63
CA ALA A 256 -1.09 -10.99 1.27
C ALA A 256 -0.44 -9.83 0.48
N GLY A 257 0.65 -9.23 1.00
CA GLY A 257 1.35 -8.13 0.34
C GLY A 257 0.66 -6.78 0.51
N ARG A 258 -0.37 -6.66 1.36
CA ARG A 258 -0.94 -5.37 1.77
C ARG A 258 -0.09 -4.79 2.89
N CYS A 259 1.19 -4.58 2.58
CA CYS A 259 2.16 -4.03 3.52
C CYS A 259 3.35 -3.41 2.79
N ILE A 260 3.91 -2.35 3.38
CA ILE A 260 5.21 -1.81 3.02
C ILE A 260 6.17 -2.02 4.19
N VAL A 261 7.31 -2.63 3.90
CA VAL A 261 8.40 -2.86 4.85
C VAL A 261 9.33 -1.65 4.84
N PHE A 262 9.30 -0.83 5.89
CA PHE A 262 10.25 0.28 6.04
C PHE A 262 11.56 -0.15 6.72
N PHE A 263 11.49 -1.20 7.54
CA PHE A 263 12.65 -1.78 8.22
C PHE A 263 12.35 -3.22 8.66
N GLY A 264 13.38 -4.06 8.69
CA GLY A 264 13.29 -5.44 9.19
C GLY A 264 13.19 -6.49 8.08
N PRO A 265 12.95 -7.76 8.45
CA PRO A 265 12.77 -8.85 7.51
C PRO A 265 11.49 -8.73 6.68
N GLU A 266 11.40 -9.53 5.62
CA GLU A 266 10.15 -9.73 4.88
C GLU A 266 9.03 -10.31 5.78
N PRO A 267 7.75 -9.96 5.55
CA PRO A 267 6.67 -10.36 6.44
C PRO A 267 6.50 -11.88 6.61
N ASP A 268 6.77 -12.68 5.58
CA ASP A 268 6.70 -14.14 5.61
C ASP A 268 7.69 -14.80 6.59
N LYS A 269 8.73 -14.07 6.99
CA LYS A 269 9.71 -14.50 8.00
C LYS A 269 9.31 -14.13 9.43
N VAL A 270 8.30 -13.28 9.59
CA VAL A 270 7.89 -12.71 10.88
C VAL A 270 6.53 -13.24 11.29
N TYR A 271 5.55 -13.13 10.40
CA TYR A 271 4.17 -13.49 10.63
C TYR A 271 3.88 -14.91 10.18
N LYS A 272 2.94 -15.57 10.86
CA LYS A 272 2.32 -16.81 10.40
C LYS A 272 0.89 -16.54 9.98
N HIS A 273 0.45 -17.26 8.95
CA HIS A 273 -0.94 -17.25 8.52
C HIS A 273 -1.86 -17.60 9.69
N ALA A 274 -2.93 -16.82 9.83
CA ALA A 274 -4.00 -17.06 10.77
C ALA A 274 -4.87 -18.23 10.30
N THR A 275 -5.30 -19.03 11.26
CA THR A 275 -6.31 -20.07 11.04
C THR A 275 -7.70 -19.44 10.98
N TRP A 276 -8.66 -20.12 10.34
CA TRP A 276 -10.05 -19.63 10.32
C TRP A 276 -10.66 -19.42 11.72
N PRO A 277 -10.39 -20.25 12.75
CA PRO A 277 -10.82 -19.96 14.12
C PRO A 277 -10.29 -18.62 14.66
N GLU A 278 -9.02 -18.29 14.43
CA GLU A 278 -8.45 -16.99 14.83
C GLU A 278 -9.11 -15.83 14.08
N LEU A 279 -9.28 -15.98 12.76
CA LEU A 279 -9.97 -14.99 11.91
C LEU A 279 -11.41 -14.78 12.36
N ASN A 280 -12.13 -15.87 12.68
CA ASN A 280 -13.49 -15.82 13.15
C ASN A 280 -13.59 -15.03 14.47
N VAL A 281 -12.66 -15.23 15.41
CA VAL A 281 -12.61 -14.44 16.66
C VAL A 281 -12.40 -12.96 16.34
N ALA A 282 -11.41 -12.62 15.50
CA ALA A 282 -11.13 -11.24 15.13
C ALA A 282 -12.32 -10.56 14.39
N LEU A 283 -12.99 -11.27 13.49
CA LEU A 283 -14.19 -10.77 12.81
C LEU A 283 -15.34 -10.47 13.78
N HIS A 284 -15.53 -11.30 14.82
CA HIS A 284 -16.53 -11.02 15.85
C HIS A 284 -16.13 -9.83 16.74
N LYS A 285 -14.83 -9.63 17.00
CA LYS A 285 -14.33 -8.44 17.70
C LYS A 285 -14.59 -7.15 16.92
N GLU A 286 -14.40 -7.18 15.60
CA GLU A 286 -14.79 -6.07 14.71
C GLU A 286 -16.30 -5.81 14.74
N LEU A 287 -17.13 -6.86 14.81
CA LEU A 287 -18.59 -6.73 14.96
C LEU A 287 -18.98 -6.08 16.29
N ASP A 288 -18.37 -6.52 17.40
CA ASP A 288 -18.56 -5.93 18.73
C ASP A 288 -18.12 -4.46 18.76
N TYR A 289 -17.01 -4.14 18.10
CA TYR A 289 -16.53 -2.77 17.94
C TYR A 289 -17.55 -1.93 17.16
N ALA A 290 -18.00 -2.39 15.99
CA ALA A 290 -19.01 -1.68 15.20
C ALA A 290 -20.29 -1.42 16.03
N LYS A 291 -20.77 -2.43 16.77
CA LYS A 291 -21.94 -2.31 17.66
C LYS A 291 -21.79 -1.19 18.69
N LYS A 292 -20.59 -1.01 19.25
CA LYS A 292 -20.31 0.03 20.26
C LYS A 292 -20.35 1.45 19.66
N TYR A 293 -20.05 1.59 18.38
CA TYR A 293 -19.84 2.90 17.72
C TYR A 293 -20.87 3.25 16.63
N LEU A 294 -21.96 2.48 16.49
CA LEU A 294 -23.01 2.70 15.47
C LEU A 294 -23.45 4.16 15.37
N MET A 295 -23.69 4.83 16.50
CA MET A 295 -24.19 6.21 16.54
C MET A 295 -23.07 7.27 16.54
N VAL A 296 -21.81 6.86 16.68
CA VAL A 296 -20.65 7.76 16.76
C VAL A 296 -19.99 7.91 15.39
N TYR A 297 -19.82 6.80 14.67
CA TYR A 297 -19.17 6.74 13.36
C TYR A 297 -20.01 5.88 12.41
N PRO A 298 -21.22 6.33 12.03
CA PRO A 298 -22.18 5.48 11.32
C PRO A 298 -21.71 5.13 9.89
N ASP A 299 -21.00 6.04 9.20
CA ASP A 299 -20.40 5.79 7.89
C ASP A 299 -19.29 4.72 7.96
N PHE A 300 -18.38 4.82 8.94
CA PHE A 300 -17.41 3.76 9.24
C PHE A 300 -18.12 2.43 9.51
N CYS A 301 -19.17 2.43 10.34
CA CYS A 301 -19.89 1.22 10.71
C CYS A 301 -20.58 0.57 9.51
N PHE A 302 -21.19 1.35 8.60
CA PHE A 302 -21.76 0.81 7.36
C PHE A 302 -20.71 0.10 6.51
N LEU A 303 -19.57 0.75 6.27
CA LEU A 303 -18.51 0.15 5.45
C LEU A 303 -17.88 -1.07 6.14
N ASN A 304 -17.67 -1.02 7.46
CA ASN A 304 -17.08 -2.13 8.20
C ASN A 304 -18.04 -3.33 8.31
N LEU A 305 -19.33 -3.11 8.58
CA LEU A 305 -20.34 -4.17 8.60
C LEU A 305 -20.49 -4.82 7.22
N CYS A 306 -20.42 -4.04 6.14
CA CYS A 306 -20.37 -4.58 4.78
C CYS A 306 -19.13 -5.46 4.55
N ARG A 307 -17.96 -5.01 5.02
CA ARG A 307 -16.72 -5.80 5.03
C ARG A 307 -16.86 -7.10 5.82
N LEU A 308 -17.53 -7.08 6.96
CA LEU A 308 -17.78 -8.29 7.75
C LEU A 308 -18.71 -9.25 7.02
N ILE A 309 -19.83 -8.78 6.48
CA ILE A 309 -20.74 -9.61 5.66
C ILE A 309 -19.95 -10.29 4.54
N TYR A 310 -19.16 -9.52 3.78
CA TYR A 310 -18.30 -10.05 2.73
C TYR A 310 -17.42 -11.18 3.25
N SER A 311 -16.62 -10.93 4.30
CA SER A 311 -15.67 -11.91 4.82
C SER A 311 -16.32 -13.19 5.32
N PHE A 312 -17.48 -13.09 5.98
CA PHE A 312 -18.20 -14.27 6.44
C PHE A 312 -18.81 -15.08 5.29
N GLU A 313 -19.31 -14.43 4.24
CA GLU A 313 -19.95 -15.09 3.10
C GLU A 313 -18.96 -15.69 2.10
N THR A 314 -17.83 -15.02 1.87
CA THR A 314 -16.84 -15.44 0.86
C THR A 314 -15.69 -16.25 1.45
N LYS A 315 -15.49 -16.18 2.78
CA LYS A 315 -14.29 -16.66 3.48
C LYS A 315 -12.99 -15.93 3.09
N GLU A 316 -13.10 -14.79 2.43
CA GLU A 316 -11.97 -13.91 2.07
C GLU A 316 -11.88 -12.73 3.03
N VAL A 317 -10.73 -12.58 3.72
CA VAL A 317 -10.53 -11.53 4.73
C VAL A 317 -9.63 -10.38 4.26
N VAL A 318 -8.88 -10.58 3.18
CA VAL A 318 -7.98 -9.57 2.59
C VAL A 318 -8.77 -8.66 1.66
N VAL A 319 -9.49 -7.73 2.27
CA VAL A 319 -10.39 -6.82 1.55
C VAL A 319 -10.47 -5.48 2.28
N SER A 320 -10.50 -4.40 1.51
CA SER A 320 -10.69 -3.07 2.05
C SER A 320 -12.18 -2.73 2.28
N LYS A 321 -12.42 -1.64 2.99
CA LYS A 321 -13.77 -1.07 3.14
C LYS A 321 -14.40 -0.68 1.80
N ALA A 322 -13.61 -0.12 0.87
CA ALA A 322 -14.11 0.32 -0.43
C ALA A 322 -14.41 -0.87 -1.37
N GLN A 323 -13.54 -1.89 -1.38
CA GLN A 323 -13.74 -3.11 -2.13
C GLN A 323 -14.98 -3.86 -1.66
N ALA A 324 -15.14 -4.02 -0.33
CA ALA A 324 -16.32 -4.65 0.25
C ALA A 324 -17.59 -3.84 -0.04
N ALA A 325 -17.55 -2.51 0.04
CA ALA A 325 -18.69 -1.66 -0.31
C ALA A 325 -19.08 -1.77 -1.79
N SER A 326 -18.12 -1.87 -2.71
CA SER A 326 -18.37 -2.11 -4.13
C SER A 326 -19.12 -3.43 -4.35
N TRP A 327 -18.66 -4.50 -3.69
CA TRP A 327 -19.38 -5.78 -3.66
C TRP A 327 -20.79 -5.62 -3.05
N GLY A 328 -20.92 -4.90 -1.94
CA GLY A 328 -22.19 -4.67 -1.27
C GLY A 328 -23.21 -3.90 -2.12
N ILE A 329 -22.77 -2.92 -2.91
CA ILE A 329 -23.61 -2.16 -3.85
C ILE A 329 -24.23 -3.07 -4.92
N GLU A 330 -23.56 -4.17 -5.27
CA GLU A 330 -24.05 -5.15 -6.23
C GLU A 330 -24.92 -6.24 -5.57
N ASN A 331 -24.61 -6.62 -4.33
CA ASN A 331 -25.19 -7.81 -3.69
C ASN A 331 -26.22 -7.50 -2.58
N LEU A 332 -26.26 -6.27 -2.08
CA LEU A 332 -27.12 -5.79 -1.00
C LEU A 332 -27.98 -4.63 -1.51
N GLN A 333 -28.83 -4.90 -2.50
CA GLN A 333 -29.57 -3.88 -3.26
C GLN A 333 -30.39 -2.92 -2.38
N GLU A 334 -30.99 -3.43 -1.29
CA GLU A 334 -31.74 -2.62 -0.33
C GLU A 334 -30.85 -1.62 0.45
N TRP A 335 -29.55 -1.90 0.58
CA TRP A 335 -28.56 -1.09 1.30
C TRP A 335 -27.65 -0.27 0.38
N ARG A 336 -27.80 -0.40 -0.95
CA ARG A 336 -26.95 0.27 -1.96
C ARG A 336 -26.76 1.75 -1.66
N LYS A 337 -27.86 2.49 -1.48
CA LYS A 337 -27.82 3.94 -1.25
C LYS A 337 -27.00 4.30 -0.01
N TYR A 338 -27.12 3.53 1.07
CA TYR A 338 -26.37 3.78 2.30
C TYR A 338 -24.87 3.55 2.10
N LEU A 339 -24.49 2.50 1.38
CA LEU A 339 -23.09 2.21 1.05
C LEU A 339 -22.48 3.30 0.16
N GLU A 340 -23.20 3.76 -0.86
CA GLU A 340 -22.78 4.87 -1.73
C GLU A 340 -22.58 6.17 -0.92
N LEU A 341 -23.51 6.50 -0.03
CA LEU A 341 -23.40 7.68 0.83
C LEU A 341 -22.26 7.55 1.86
N ALA A 342 -22.03 6.35 2.42
CA ALA A 342 -20.91 6.11 3.33
C ALA A 342 -19.56 6.28 2.61
N LEU A 343 -19.42 5.78 1.38
CA LEU A 343 -18.24 6.04 0.54
C LEU A 343 -18.06 7.54 0.26
N LYS A 344 -19.15 8.23 -0.11
CA LYS A 344 -19.15 9.69 -0.31
C LYS A 344 -18.73 10.46 0.95
N SER A 345 -19.08 9.96 2.14
CA SER A 345 -18.63 10.53 3.42
C SER A 345 -17.13 10.40 3.61
N TYR A 346 -16.56 9.23 3.30
CA TYR A 346 -15.12 8.98 3.33
C TYR A 346 -14.35 9.85 2.34
N GLU A 347 -14.93 10.13 1.18
CA GLU A 347 -14.38 11.09 0.20
C GLU A 347 -14.48 12.55 0.64
N LYS A 348 -15.06 12.81 1.83
CA LYS A 348 -15.31 14.15 2.40
C LYS A 348 -16.28 14.98 1.54
N GLN A 349 -17.20 14.31 0.84
CA GLN A 349 -18.18 14.94 -0.06
C GLN A 349 -19.63 14.84 0.43
N ALA A 350 -19.90 14.12 1.52
CA ALA A 350 -21.26 13.95 2.06
C ALA A 350 -21.81 15.26 2.68
N THR A 351 -23.07 15.57 2.37
CA THR A 351 -23.80 16.69 2.99
C THR A 351 -24.30 16.32 4.39
N PRO A 352 -24.78 17.29 5.20
CA PRO A 352 -25.44 16.99 6.48
C PRO A 352 -26.64 16.06 6.34
N GLU A 353 -27.42 16.19 5.25
CA GLU A 353 -28.57 15.33 4.96
C GLU A 353 -28.13 13.90 4.63
N ASP A 354 -27.04 13.74 3.87
CA ASP A 354 -26.44 12.43 3.61
C ASP A 354 -26.02 11.76 4.92
N ARG A 355 -25.36 12.50 5.82
CA ARG A 355 -24.92 11.99 7.13
C ARG A 355 -26.08 11.62 8.03
N GLN A 356 -27.15 12.43 8.05
CA GLN A 356 -28.36 12.11 8.79
C GLN A 356 -29.04 10.86 8.23
N PHE A 357 -29.12 10.73 6.90
CA PHE A 357 -29.69 9.55 6.25
C PHE A 357 -28.91 8.27 6.63
N ILE A 358 -27.57 8.33 6.63
CA ILE A 358 -26.71 7.23 7.10
C ILE A 358 -27.01 6.92 8.58
N LEU A 359 -27.07 7.94 9.44
CA LEU A 359 -27.35 7.76 10.87
C LEU A 359 -28.71 7.10 11.13
N ASP A 360 -29.74 7.45 10.37
CA ASP A 360 -31.09 6.91 10.56
C ASP A 360 -31.17 5.41 10.21
N GLY A 361 -30.32 4.93 9.30
CA GLY A 361 -30.34 3.54 8.83
C GLY A 361 -29.36 2.58 9.52
N ILE A 362 -28.42 3.08 10.33
CA ILE A 362 -27.31 2.24 10.82
C ILE A 362 -27.77 1.11 11.76
N GLN A 363 -28.81 1.33 12.57
CA GLN A 363 -29.33 0.33 13.49
C GLN A 363 -29.96 -0.85 12.73
N GLU A 364 -30.78 -0.56 11.72
CA GLU A 364 -31.41 -1.59 10.89
C GLU A 364 -30.37 -2.36 10.07
N PHE A 365 -29.35 -1.65 9.54
CA PHE A 365 -28.25 -2.32 8.84
C PHE A 365 -27.41 -3.22 9.75
N PHE A 366 -27.19 -2.82 11.00
CA PHE A 366 -26.50 -3.66 11.98
C PHE A 366 -27.26 -4.96 12.26
N GLU A 367 -28.59 -4.90 12.41
CA GLU A 367 -29.44 -6.07 12.60
C GLU A 367 -29.42 -6.99 11.38
N PHE A 368 -29.53 -6.40 10.18
CA PHE A 368 -29.37 -7.11 8.92
C PHE A 368 -28.02 -7.83 8.82
N ALA A 369 -26.92 -7.09 9.07
CA ALA A 369 -25.56 -7.62 9.00
C ALA A 369 -25.35 -8.75 10.02
N SER A 370 -25.80 -8.56 11.26
CA SER A 370 -25.71 -9.56 12.32
C SER A 370 -26.43 -10.85 11.95
N SER A 371 -27.66 -10.77 11.43
CA SER A 371 -28.43 -11.94 10.98
C SER A 371 -27.73 -12.68 9.83
N ARG A 372 -27.17 -11.93 8.88
CA ARG A 372 -26.49 -12.49 7.71
C ARG A 372 -25.18 -13.17 8.08
N ILE A 373 -24.39 -12.55 8.96
CA ILE A 373 -23.17 -13.11 9.55
C ILE A 373 -23.49 -14.40 10.31
N GLU A 374 -24.53 -14.40 11.15
CA GLU A 374 -24.93 -15.61 11.89
C GLU A 374 -25.29 -16.77 10.95
N LYS A 375 -26.01 -16.48 9.86
CA LYS A 375 -26.36 -17.48 8.86
C LYS A 375 -25.14 -18.02 8.10
N ALA A 376 -24.17 -17.16 7.78
CA ALA A 376 -22.93 -17.53 7.10
C ALA A 376 -21.98 -18.32 7.99
N SER A 377 -21.98 -18.07 9.31
CA SER A 377 -21.17 -18.80 10.29
C SER A 377 -21.64 -20.23 10.57
N ARG A 378 -22.89 -20.56 10.21
CA ARG A 378 -23.47 -21.91 10.36
C ARG A 378 -23.26 -22.81 9.14
N LYS A 379 -22.78 -22.25 8.03
CA LYS A 379 -22.40 -22.97 6.81
C LYS A 379 -20.92 -23.28 6.83
#